data_AF-A0A967X0K2-F1
#
_entry.id   AF-A0A967X0K2-F1
#
_cell.length_a   1.000
_cell.length_b   1.000
_cell.length_c   1.000
_cell.angle_alpha   90.00
_cell.angle_beta   90.00
_cell.angle_gamma   90.00
#
_symmetry.space_group_name_H-M   'P 1'
#
loop_
_entity.id
_entity.type
_entity.pdbx_description
1 polymer ?
#
loop_
_entity_poly.entity_id
_entity_poly.type
_entity_poly.pdbx_seq_one_letter_code
_entity_poly.pdbx_strand_id
1 'polypeptide(L)' 'LSRGEVQCIGATTPRDYHKHIEKDRALVRRFQPIQIRPPSEDETFDILDGVKERYERFHGVRFSEDAI' A
#
# COMPACT_ATOMS: atom_id res chain seq x y z
N LEU A 1 -23.24 0.69 5.77
CA LEU A 1 -22.53 0.67 4.46
C LEU A 1 -23.47 0.55 3.24
N SER A 2 -24.73 0.13 3.39
CA SER A 2 -25.67 -0.13 2.28
C SER A 2 -26.48 1.08 1.77
N ARG A 3 -26.32 2.27 2.37
CA ARG A 3 -26.97 3.52 1.94
C ARG A 3 -26.06 4.47 1.15
N GLY A 4 -24.81 4.06 0.88
CA GLY A 4 -23.82 4.92 0.20
C GLY A 4 -23.21 6.03 1.07
N GLU A 5 -23.58 6.12 2.34
CA GLU A 5 -23.15 7.19 3.27
C GLU A 5 -21.66 7.14 3.64
N VAL A 6 -21.00 6.00 3.44
CA VAL A 6 -19.57 5.83 3.74
C VAL A 6 -18.92 5.02 2.62
N GLN A 7 -17.90 5.63 2.01
CA GLN A 7 -16.97 4.97 1.11
C GLN A 7 -15.68 4.65 1.86
N CYS A 8 -15.09 3.49 1.60
CA CYS A 8 -13.84 3.10 2.22
C CYS A 8 -12.96 2.32 1.24
N ILE A 9 -11.65 2.33 1.52
CA ILE A 9 -10.64 1.51 0.85
C ILE A 9 -10.15 0.50 1.88
N GLY A 10 -10.18 -0.79 1.52
CA GLY A 10 -9.61 -1.86 2.33
C GLY A 10 -8.20 -2.20 1.85
N ALA A 11 -7.30 -2.48 2.80
CA ALA A 11 -5.98 -3.03 2.53
C ALA A 11 -5.89 -4.42 3.17
N THR A 12 -5.68 -5.46 2.36
CA THR A 12 -5.60 -6.84 2.83
C THR A 12 -4.49 -7.59 2.13
N THR A 13 -4.00 -8.65 2.75
CA THR A 13 -3.21 -9.65 2.03
C THR A 13 -4.10 -10.43 1.06
N PRO A 14 -3.54 -11.05 0.00
CA PRO A 14 -4.31 -11.94 -0.87
C PRO A 14 -5.02 -13.07 -0.09
N ARG A 15 -4.35 -13.59 0.95
CA ARG A 15 -4.88 -14.64 1.82
C ARG A 15 -6.10 -14.17 2.61
N ASP A 16 -6.05 -12.98 3.20
CA ASP A 16 -7.16 -12.45 3.99
C ASP A 16 -8.34 -12.05 3.11
N TYR A 17 -8.06 -11.51 1.91
CA TYR A 17 -9.10 -11.24 0.91
C TYR A 17 -9.88 -12.51 0.58
N HIS A 18 -9.18 -13.59 0.25
CA HIS A 18 -9.80 -14.88 -0.08
C HIS A 18 -10.60 -15.46 1.10
N LYS A 19 -10.06 -15.34 2.32
CA LYS A 19 -10.70 -15.92 3.51
C LYS A 19 -11.95 -15.15 3.95
N HIS A 20 -11.95 -13.82 3.85
CA HIS A 20 -12.95 -12.97 4.50
C HIS A 20 -13.84 -12.19 3.54
N ILE A 21 -13.31 -11.73 2.40
CA ILE A 21 -14.06 -10.90 1.45
C ILE A 21 -14.70 -11.76 0.37
N GLU A 22 -13.91 -12.63 -0.25
CA GLU A 22 -14.35 -13.43 -1.41
C GLU A 22 -15.45 -14.45 -1.05
N LYS A 23 -15.45 -14.94 0.19
CA LYS A 23 -16.49 -15.87 0.68
C LYS A 23 -17.79 -15.18 1.08
N ASP A 24 -17.80 -13.86 1.28
CA ASP A 24 -18.99 -13.12 1.67
C ASP A 24 -19.66 -12.48 0.44
N ARG A 25 -20.80 -13.05 0.03
CA ARG A 25 -21.59 -12.60 -1.12
C ARG A 25 -21.96 -11.12 -1.06
N ALA A 26 -22.16 -10.56 0.13
CA ALA A 26 -22.54 -9.17 0.31
C ALA A 26 -21.35 -8.21 0.19
N LEU A 27 -20.13 -8.67 0.46
CA LEU A 27 -18.89 -7.88 0.31
C LEU A 27 -18.36 -7.92 -1.12
N VAL A 28 -18.36 -9.09 -1.78
CA VAL A 28 -17.89 -9.23 -3.18
C VAL A 28 -18.62 -8.29 -4.15
N ARG A 29 -19.91 -8.04 -3.92
CA ARG A 29 -20.70 -7.09 -4.74
C ARG A 29 -20.47 -5.62 -4.43
N ARG A 30 -19.74 -5.31 -3.34
CA ARG A 30 -19.53 -3.92 -2.85
C ARG A 30 -18.09 -3.46 -2.98
N PHE A 31 -17.14 -4.39 -2.98
CA PHE A 31 -15.73 -4.09 -3.15
C PHE A 31 -15.26 -4.54 -4.53
N GLN A 32 -14.54 -3.66 -5.20
CA GLN A 32 -13.77 -4.02 -6.38
C GLN A 32 -12.33 -4.33 -5.94
N PRO A 33 -11.83 -5.55 -6.13
CA PRO A 33 -10.45 -5.86 -5.82
C PRO A 33 -9.51 -5.16 -6.82
N ILE A 34 -8.48 -4.51 -6.29
CA ILE A 34 -7.36 -3.96 -7.07
C ILE A 34 -6.10 -4.66 -6.57
N GLN A 35 -5.42 -5.40 -7.45
CA GLN A 35 -4.16 -6.02 -7.09
C GLN A 35 -3.04 -4.98 -7.16
N ILE A 36 -2.36 -4.80 -6.04
CA ILE A 36 -1.17 -3.96 -5.96
C ILE A 36 0.05 -4.85 -6.17
N ARG A 37 0.83 -4.53 -7.20
CA ARG A 37 2.12 -5.18 -7.45
C ARG A 37 3.21 -4.45 -6.67
N PRO A 38 4.30 -5.14 -6.30
CA PRO A 38 5.47 -4.45 -5.78
C PRO A 38 5.98 -3.42 -6.81
N PRO A 39 6.59 -2.31 -6.35
CA PRO A 39 7.27 -1.38 -7.24
C PRO A 39 8.39 -2.09 -7.99
N SER A 40 8.73 -1.57 -9.16
CA SER A 40 9.98 -1.88 -9.86
C SER A 40 11.18 -1.38 -9.06
N GLU A 41 12.39 -1.83 -9.43
CA GLU A 41 13.62 -1.36 -8.79
C GLU A 41 13.76 0.17 -8.92
N ASP A 42 13.59 0.71 -10.13
CA ASP A 42 13.65 2.16 -10.38
C ASP A 42 12.62 2.95 -9.55
N GLU A 43 11.36 2.50 -9.51
CA GLU A 43 10.32 3.12 -8.68
C GLU A 43 10.67 3.02 -7.18
N THR A 44 11.35 1.95 -6.76
CA THR A 44 11.80 1.77 -5.38
C THR A 44 12.86 2.81 -5.02
N PHE A 45 13.83 3.07 -5.92
CA PHE A 45 14.81 4.13 -5.74
C PHE A 45 14.14 5.50 -5.59
N ASP A 46 13.19 5.83 -6.46
CA ASP A 46 12.44 7.10 -6.38
C ASP A 46 11.68 7.25 -5.05
N ILE A 47 11.05 6.16 -4.57
CA ILE A 47 10.35 6.15 -3.28
C ILE A 47 11.33 6.36 -2.12
N LEU A 48 12.51 5.71 -2.18
CA LEU A 48 13.55 5.85 -1.15
C LEU A 48 14.11 7.26 -1.09
N ASP A 49 14.38 7.88 -2.24
CA ASP A 49 14.83 9.27 -2.29
C ASP A 49 13.76 10.22 -1.73
N GLY A 50 12.48 9.96 -2.01
CA GLY A 50 11.36 10.72 -1.45
C GLY A 50 11.24 10.67 0.08
N VAL A 51 11.75 9.63 0.75
CA VAL A 51 11.77 9.55 2.23
C VAL A 51 13.12 9.91 2.85
N LYS A 52 14.19 9.96 2.05
CA LYS A 52 15.59 10.16 2.47
C LYS A 52 15.75 11.35 3.42
N GLU A 53 15.29 12.53 3.02
CA GLU A 53 15.45 13.76 3.81
C GLU A 53 14.87 13.63 5.23
N ARG A 54 13.73 12.93 5.36
CA ARG A 54 13.09 12.71 6.66
C ARG A 54 13.94 11.82 7.56
N TYR A 55 14.53 10.76 7.00
CA TYR A 55 15.38 9.83 7.74
C TYR A 55 16.73 10.44 8.10
N GLU A 56 17.36 11.17 7.17
CA GLU A 56 18.60 11.92 7.43
C GLU A 56 18.44 12.89 8.58
N ARG A 57 17.35 13.66 8.59
CA ARG A 57 17.04 14.59 9.67
C ARG A 57 16.80 13.89 11.00
N PHE A 58 16.08 12.78 11.00
CA PHE A 58 15.78 12.02 12.21
C PHE A 58 17.04 11.40 12.84
N HIS A 59 17.96 10.92 12.00
CA HIS A 59 19.19 10.26 12.46
C HIS A 59 20.43 11.18 12.55
N GLY A 60 20.36 12.39 12.00
CA GLY A 60 21.50 13.33 11.96
C GLY A 60 22.62 12.86 11.04
N VAL A 61 22.29 12.11 9.98
CA VAL A 61 23.25 11.55 9.01
C VAL A 61 22.91 12.01 7.60
N ARG A 62 23.82 11.79 6.65
CA ARG A 62 23.56 11.91 5.21
C ARG A 62 23.86 10.58 4.53
N PHE A 63 22.95 10.09 3.70
CA PHE A 63 23.16 8.89 2.89
C PHE A 63 23.77 9.28 1.54
N SER A 64 24.85 8.59 1.15
CA SER A 64 25.39 8.67 -0.21
C SER A 64 24.40 8.07 -1.21
N GLU A 65 24.49 8.48 -2.47
CA GLU A 65 23.67 7.89 -3.55
C GLU A 65 23.94 6.39 -3.69
N ASP A 66 25.21 5.96 -3.62
CA ASP A 66 25.60 4.54 -3.67
C ASP A 66 25.11 3.69 -2.48
N ALA A 67 24.59 4.31 -1.42
CA ALA A 67 24.10 3.60 -0.23
C ALA A 67 22.59 3.36 -0.26
N ILE A 68 21.89 3.99 -1.19
CA ILE A 68 20.47 3.74 -1.50
C ILE A 68 20.42 2.61 -2.52
#